data_AF-A0A941E4C5-F1
#
_entry.id   AF-A0A941E4C5-F1
#
_cell.length_a   1.000
_cell.length_b   1.000
_cell.length_c   1.000
_cell.angle_alpha   90.00
_cell.angle_beta   90.00
_cell.angle_gamma   90.00
#
_symmetry.space_group_name_H-M   'P 1'
#
loop_
_entity.id
_entity.type
_entity.pdbx_description
1 polymer ?
#
loop_
_entity_poly.entity_id
_entity_poly.type
_entity_poly.pdbx_seq_one_letter_code
_entity_poly.pdbx_strand_id
1 'polypeptide(L)'
;MVDVIIGVIAGVLFASLVAALVVRGRNKRADRFLPPSERRSPDDLRLKLGEAAEREDEGASDLLVEGKDSIAVDVEQLEKPKAALEAPEPSANRLVRLRSRLARSNSAVGKGLLSLLSRDKLDEDTWEEIEEVLLTSDLGIGPTQELVEALRTRTRVLGTRTPDELRELLKEELLKLVDPELDRTVRSLREDGEGPAVVLVAGVNGVGKTTTTGKLARVLIADGRTVVLGAADTFRAAAADQLETWGDRVGATTVRGAEGADPASVAFEAVRKAKELGVDTALIDTAGRLHTKTGLMDELGKVKRVVEKQGPVDEVLLVLDATTGQNGLVQARVFREVVDITGIALTKLDGTAKGGIVIAVQRELGVPVKLVGLGEGADDLAPFDPAAFVDALVGS
;
A
#
# COMPACT_ATOMS: atom_id res chain seq x y z
N MET A 1 -39.34 -38.22 -9.90
CA MET A 1 -38.44 -37.32 -9.12
C MET A 1 -37.36 -38.11 -8.39
N VAL A 2 -37.68 -39.28 -7.81
CA VAL A 2 -36.73 -40.17 -7.14
C VAL A 2 -35.67 -40.77 -8.09
N ASP A 3 -36.05 -41.19 -9.30
CA ASP A 3 -35.11 -41.81 -10.25
C ASP A 3 -34.03 -40.85 -10.77
N VAL A 4 -34.36 -39.55 -10.89
CA VAL A 4 -33.42 -38.50 -11.30
C VAL A 4 -32.39 -38.24 -10.19
N ILE A 5 -32.83 -38.27 -8.93
CA ILE A 5 -31.93 -38.08 -7.77
C ILE A 5 -30.97 -39.27 -7.64
N ILE A 6 -31.44 -40.50 -7.85
CA ILE A 6 -30.59 -41.69 -7.83
C ILE A 6 -29.55 -41.64 -8.97
N GLY A 7 -29.94 -41.19 -10.16
CA GLY A 7 -29.01 -41.02 -11.28
C GLY A 7 -27.91 -39.99 -11.02
N VAL A 8 -28.25 -38.86 -10.39
CA VAL A 8 -27.26 -37.82 -10.03
C VAL A 8 -26.30 -38.31 -8.95
N ILE A 9 -26.80 -39.00 -7.92
CA ILE A 9 -25.95 -39.55 -6.85
C ILE A 9 -24.98 -40.62 -7.39
N ALA A 10 -25.47 -41.51 -8.28
CA ALA A 10 -24.62 -42.51 -8.92
C ALA A 10 -23.53 -41.86 -9.80
N GLY A 11 -23.85 -40.78 -10.53
CA GLY A 11 -22.89 -40.02 -11.32
C GLY A 11 -21.78 -39.37 -10.48
N VAL A 12 -22.13 -38.78 -9.34
CA VAL A 12 -21.17 -38.15 -8.41
C VAL A 12 -20.27 -39.20 -7.75
N LEU A 13 -20.81 -40.35 -7.37
CA LEU A 13 -20.02 -41.46 -6.82
C LEU A 13 -19.06 -42.06 -7.87
N PHE A 14 -19.48 -42.15 -9.12
CA PHE A 14 -18.60 -42.62 -10.19
C PHE A 14 -17.49 -41.61 -10.50
N ALA A 15 -17.80 -40.32 -10.58
CA ALA A 15 -16.82 -39.26 -10.83
C ALA A 15 -15.76 -39.17 -9.70
N SER A 16 -16.19 -39.32 -8.44
CA SER A 16 -15.29 -39.34 -7.29
C SER A 16 -14.40 -40.58 -7.25
N LEU A 17 -14.92 -41.75 -7.66
CA LEU A 17 -14.12 -42.97 -7.78
C LEU A 17 -13.06 -42.87 -8.89
N VAL A 18 -13.43 -42.30 -10.05
CA VAL A 18 -12.49 -42.05 -11.16
C VAL A 18 -11.41 -41.04 -10.75
N ALA A 19 -11.79 -39.95 -10.07
CA ALA A 19 -10.83 -38.98 -9.55
C ALA A 19 -9.85 -39.61 -8.54
N ALA A 20 -10.33 -40.45 -7.62
CA ALA A 20 -9.50 -41.17 -6.67
C ALA A 20 -8.51 -42.14 -7.35
N LEU A 21 -8.95 -42.84 -8.41
CA LEU A 21 -8.10 -43.72 -9.21
C LEU A 21 -7.01 -42.95 -9.99
N VAL A 22 -7.34 -41.78 -10.54
CA VAL A 22 -6.37 -40.91 -11.25
C VAL A 22 -5.33 -40.32 -10.30
N VAL A 23 -5.73 -39.88 -9.11
CA VAL A 23 -4.80 -39.37 -8.07
C VAL A 23 -3.88 -40.50 -7.58
N ARG A 24 -4.42 -41.70 -7.36
CA ARG A 24 -3.64 -42.88 -6.93
C ARG A 24 -2.68 -43.39 -8.02
N GLY A 25 -3.05 -43.24 -9.30
CA GLY A 25 -2.20 -43.53 -10.45
C GLY A 25 -1.06 -42.52 -10.65
N ARG A 26 -1.30 -41.24 -10.34
CA ARG A 26 -0.26 -40.19 -10.39
C ARG A 26 0.78 -40.33 -9.26
N ASN A 27 0.36 -40.66 -8.03
CA ASN A 27 1.31 -40.88 -6.93
C ASN A 27 2.24 -42.07 -7.16
N LYS A 28 1.75 -43.15 -7.80
CA LYS A 28 2.61 -44.31 -8.14
C LYS A 28 3.67 -44.02 -9.22
N ARG A 29 3.51 -42.95 -10.02
CA ARG A 29 4.52 -42.54 -11.02
C ARG A 29 5.58 -41.60 -10.44
N ALA A 30 5.26 -40.84 -9.40
CA ALA A 30 6.22 -39.94 -8.74
C ALA A 30 7.30 -40.69 -7.93
N ASP A 31 6.98 -41.87 -7.38
CA ASP A 31 7.93 -42.68 -6.60
C ASP A 31 9.01 -43.40 -7.41
N ARG A 32 8.99 -43.31 -8.75
CA ARG A 32 9.87 -44.09 -9.63
C ARG A 32 11.11 -43.33 -10.13
N PHE A 33 11.29 -42.06 -9.72
CA PHE A 33 12.40 -41.19 -10.15
C PHE A 33 13.07 -40.44 -9.00
N LEU A 34 13.49 -41.17 -7.96
CA LEU A 34 14.39 -40.64 -6.93
C LEU A 34 15.61 -41.58 -6.75
N PRO A 35 16.85 -41.05 -6.79
CA PRO A 35 18.06 -41.84 -6.56
C PRO A 35 18.19 -42.29 -5.07
N PRO A 36 18.93 -43.38 -4.78
CA PRO A 36 18.77 -44.16 -3.54
C PRO A 36 19.44 -43.64 -2.26
N SER A 37 19.65 -42.34 -2.06
CA SER A 37 20.37 -41.83 -0.86
C SER A 37 19.56 -40.95 0.09
N GLU A 38 18.29 -40.65 -0.16
CA GLU A 38 17.51 -39.77 0.73
C GLU A 38 16.09 -40.28 0.99
N ARG A 39 15.98 -41.50 1.53
CA ARG A 39 14.77 -41.96 2.21
C ARG A 39 15.05 -41.99 3.70
N ARG A 40 14.59 -40.98 4.45
CA ARG A 40 14.52 -41.03 5.92
C ARG A 40 13.06 -41.15 6.34
N SER A 41 12.77 -42.19 7.12
CA SER A 41 11.46 -42.45 7.70
C SER A 41 11.33 -41.67 9.03
N PRO A 42 10.14 -41.17 9.40
CA PRO A 42 9.88 -40.46 10.66
C PRO A 42 10.19 -41.22 11.97
N ASP A 43 10.57 -42.49 11.91
CA ASP A 43 10.89 -43.31 13.10
C ASP A 43 12.36 -43.24 13.54
N ASP A 44 13.26 -42.64 12.75
CA ASP A 44 14.71 -42.54 13.08
C ASP A 44 15.05 -41.42 14.09
N LEU A 45 14.11 -40.52 14.39
CA LEU A 45 14.33 -39.39 15.31
C LEU A 45 14.01 -39.70 16.78
N ARG A 46 13.44 -40.87 17.07
CA ARG A 46 13.00 -41.21 18.43
C ARG A 46 13.98 -42.14 19.19
N LEU A 47 15.07 -42.56 18.54
CA LEU A 47 16.09 -43.45 19.11
C LEU A 47 17.43 -42.77 19.43
N LYS A 48 17.53 -41.42 19.34
CA LYS A 48 18.77 -40.68 19.67
C LYS A 48 18.66 -39.71 20.86
N LEU A 49 17.60 -39.81 21.65
CA LEU A 49 17.42 -39.03 22.87
C LEU A 49 17.40 -39.89 24.16
N GLY A 50 17.78 -41.17 24.05
CA GLY A 50 17.73 -42.12 25.18
C GLY A 50 19.07 -42.72 25.62
N GLU A 51 20.19 -42.44 24.95
CA GLU A 51 21.49 -43.06 25.26
C GLU A 51 22.62 -42.03 25.21
N ALA A 52 22.76 -41.24 26.28
CA ALA A 52 24.03 -40.61 26.69
C ALA A 52 23.84 -39.92 28.05
N ALA A 53 23.43 -40.69 29.06
CA ALA A 53 23.52 -40.31 30.45
C ALA A 53 23.99 -41.54 31.23
N GLU A 54 25.31 -41.75 31.26
CA GLU A 54 26.02 -42.52 32.29
C GLU A 54 27.53 -42.49 32.03
N ARG A 55 28.28 -42.02 33.06
CA ARG A 55 29.70 -42.27 33.43
C ARG A 55 30.63 -41.04 33.51
N GLU A 56 30.71 -40.50 34.73
CA GLU A 56 31.91 -40.16 35.53
C GLU A 56 33.02 -41.25 35.40
N ASP A 57 34.33 -41.12 35.67
CA ASP A 57 35.30 -40.09 36.14
C ASP A 57 36.73 -40.67 35.92
N GLU A 58 37.77 -39.86 36.18
CA GLU A 58 39.18 -40.17 36.50
C GLU A 58 40.26 -40.23 35.39
N GLY A 59 41.32 -39.41 35.58
CA GLY A 59 42.66 -39.65 35.01
C GLY A 59 43.55 -38.40 34.85
N ALA A 60 44.28 -38.01 35.89
CA ALA A 60 45.24 -36.90 35.93
C ALA A 60 46.59 -37.20 35.21
N SER A 61 47.26 -36.17 34.66
CA SER A 61 48.63 -35.74 35.03
C SER A 61 49.23 -34.68 34.07
N ASP A 62 49.72 -33.60 34.69
CA ASP A 62 50.85 -32.71 34.40
C ASP A 62 51.29 -32.37 32.96
N LEU A 63 51.36 -31.06 32.69
CA LEU A 63 52.63 -30.34 32.43
C LEU A 63 52.43 -28.81 32.41
N LEU A 64 53.19 -28.13 33.27
CA LEU A 64 53.37 -26.68 33.37
C LEU A 64 54.17 -26.14 32.18
N VAL A 65 53.76 -25.03 31.56
CA VAL A 65 54.67 -23.99 31.00
C VAL A 65 53.98 -22.62 31.03
N GLU A 66 54.61 -21.66 31.72
CA GLU A 66 54.32 -20.22 31.66
C GLU A 66 54.65 -19.63 30.29
N GLY A 67 53.82 -18.71 29.78
CA GLY A 67 54.14 -17.94 28.59
C GLY A 67 53.18 -16.79 28.37
N LYS A 68 53.65 -15.57 28.65
CA LYS A 68 53.03 -14.29 28.27
C LYS A 68 52.67 -14.29 26.79
N ASP A 69 51.44 -13.89 26.45
CA ASP A 69 51.20 -12.88 25.42
C ASP A 69 49.74 -12.41 25.48
N SER A 70 49.60 -11.12 25.80
CA SER A 70 48.36 -10.38 25.72
C SER A 70 47.98 -10.17 24.27
N ILE A 71 47.00 -10.93 23.77
CA ILE A 71 46.31 -10.59 22.53
C ILE A 71 45.22 -9.59 22.91
N ALA A 72 45.54 -8.31 22.76
CA ALA A 72 44.55 -7.25 22.68
C ALA A 72 43.68 -7.52 21.44
N VAL A 73 42.42 -7.89 21.67
CA VAL A 73 41.42 -7.93 20.62
C VAL A 73 41.01 -6.49 20.36
N ASP A 74 41.53 -5.93 19.27
CA ASP A 74 41.14 -4.63 18.75
C ASP A 74 39.70 -4.74 18.26
N VAL A 75 38.75 -4.23 19.06
CA VAL A 75 37.36 -4.08 18.66
C VAL A 75 37.26 -2.74 17.95
N GLU A 76 37.74 -2.71 16.71
CA GLU A 76 37.45 -1.61 15.81
C GLU A 76 35.98 -1.74 15.39
N GLN A 77 35.10 -1.15 16.20
CA GLN A 77 33.72 -0.86 15.83
C GLN A 77 33.78 -0.03 14.55
N LEU A 78 33.45 -0.68 13.42
CA LEU A 78 33.14 -0.02 12.17
C LEU A 78 31.90 0.85 12.37
N GLU A 79 32.10 2.08 12.86
CA GLU A 79 31.12 3.15 12.74
C GLU A 79 30.89 3.36 11.25
N LYS A 80 29.75 2.86 10.74
CA LYS A 80 29.29 3.23 9.41
C LYS A 80 29.26 4.77 9.35
N PRO A 81 29.82 5.41 8.31
CA PRO A 81 29.77 6.86 8.19
C PRO A 81 28.32 7.30 8.31
N LYS A 82 28.01 8.12 9.33
CA LYS A 82 26.68 8.71 9.48
C LYS A 82 26.42 9.53 8.22
N ALA A 83 25.56 9.01 7.33
CA ALA A 83 25.21 9.66 6.09
C ALA A 83 24.77 11.10 6.41
N ALA A 84 25.28 12.08 5.65
CA ALA A 84 24.87 13.46 5.83
C ALA A 84 23.35 13.55 5.66
N LEU A 85 22.66 14.16 6.63
CA LEU A 85 21.21 14.33 6.58
C LEU A 85 20.85 15.12 5.31
N GLU A 86 19.94 14.58 4.53
CA GLU A 86 19.38 15.25 3.37
C GLU A 86 18.34 16.27 3.85
N ALA A 87 18.56 17.54 3.55
CA ALA A 87 17.54 18.57 3.75
C ALA A 87 16.39 18.34 2.76
N PRO A 88 15.17 18.04 3.20
CA PRO A 88 14.04 17.89 2.30
C PRO A 88 13.71 19.22 1.62
N GLU A 89 13.24 19.17 0.37
CA GLU A 89 12.76 20.39 -0.28
C GLU A 89 11.51 20.94 0.42
N PRO A 90 11.40 22.29 0.58
CA PRO A 90 10.21 22.92 1.13
C PRO A 90 8.93 22.55 0.36
N SER A 91 7.84 22.37 1.09
CA SER A 91 6.53 21.94 0.56
C SER A 91 5.99 22.86 -0.55
N ALA A 92 6.21 24.18 -0.45
CA ALA A 92 5.76 25.13 -1.49
C ALA A 92 6.39 24.89 -2.87
N ASN A 93 7.71 24.71 -2.93
CA ASN A 93 8.43 24.47 -4.20
C ASN A 93 8.06 23.11 -4.80
N ARG A 94 7.87 22.12 -3.92
CA ARG A 94 7.44 20.77 -4.27
C ARG A 94 6.08 20.79 -4.97
N LEU A 95 5.10 21.50 -4.40
CA LEU A 95 3.76 21.63 -4.98
C LEU A 95 3.77 22.24 -6.39
N VAL A 96 4.56 23.30 -6.62
CA VAL A 96 4.68 23.93 -7.95
C VAL A 96 5.20 22.94 -8.99
N ARG A 97 6.29 22.22 -8.67
CA ARG A 97 6.85 21.18 -9.56
C ARG A 97 5.85 20.07 -9.82
N LEU A 98 5.14 19.62 -8.79
CA LEU A 98 4.22 18.48 -8.89
C LEU A 98 2.95 18.82 -9.69
N ARG A 99 2.43 20.04 -9.58
CA ARG A 99 1.37 20.56 -10.47
C ARG A 99 1.77 20.48 -11.95
N SER A 100 3.02 20.85 -12.27
CA SER A 100 3.54 20.75 -13.65
C SER A 100 3.65 19.32 -14.18
N ARG A 101 3.76 18.31 -13.30
CA ARG A 101 3.79 16.90 -13.68
C ARG A 101 2.38 16.36 -13.90
N LEU A 102 1.45 16.67 -12.99
CA LEU A 102 0.04 16.33 -13.15
C LEU A 102 -0.53 16.82 -14.49
N ALA A 103 -0.26 18.08 -14.85
CA ALA A 103 -0.71 18.67 -16.12
C ALA A 103 -0.21 17.92 -17.37
N ARG A 104 0.93 17.23 -17.29
CA ARG A 104 1.50 16.48 -18.43
C ARG A 104 0.87 15.11 -18.62
N SER A 105 0.43 14.45 -17.55
CA SER A 105 -0.05 13.06 -17.61
C SER A 105 -1.51 12.90 -18.04
N ASN A 106 -2.34 13.95 -17.90
CA ASN A 106 -3.79 13.85 -18.10
C ASN A 106 -4.36 14.60 -19.32
N SER A 107 -3.51 15.26 -20.12
CA SER A 107 -4.01 16.15 -21.19
C SER A 107 -4.76 15.45 -22.34
N ALA A 108 -4.68 14.12 -22.49
CA ALA A 108 -5.32 13.41 -23.60
C ALA A 108 -6.84 13.26 -23.42
N VAL A 109 -7.29 12.92 -22.21
CA VAL A 109 -8.72 12.71 -21.91
C VAL A 109 -9.47 14.05 -21.99
N GLY A 110 -8.96 15.10 -21.35
CA GLY A 110 -9.54 16.44 -21.42
C GLY A 110 -9.64 16.98 -22.84
N LYS A 111 -8.56 16.88 -23.64
CA LYS A 111 -8.58 17.31 -25.05
C LYS A 111 -9.59 16.53 -25.87
N GLY A 112 -9.70 15.21 -25.68
CA GLY A 112 -10.69 14.37 -26.33
C GLY A 112 -12.11 14.81 -26.01
N LEU A 113 -12.43 14.95 -24.73
CA LEU A 113 -13.75 15.38 -24.27
C LEU A 113 -14.11 16.77 -24.78
N LEU A 114 -13.20 17.74 -24.69
CA LEU A 114 -13.45 19.10 -25.21
C LEU A 114 -13.68 19.10 -26.72
N SER A 115 -12.97 18.26 -27.47
CA SER A 115 -13.18 18.11 -28.91
C SER A 115 -14.56 17.56 -29.24
N LEU A 116 -15.07 16.61 -28.45
CA LEU A 116 -16.41 16.05 -28.63
C LEU A 116 -17.49 17.07 -28.23
N LEU A 117 -17.32 17.73 -27.09
CA LEU A 117 -18.24 18.75 -26.58
C LEU A 117 -18.33 19.99 -27.49
N SER A 118 -17.28 20.29 -28.25
CA SER A 118 -17.24 21.45 -29.15
C SER A 118 -17.86 21.19 -30.52
N ARG A 119 -18.41 20.00 -30.79
CA ARG A 119 -19.12 19.72 -32.05
C ARG A 119 -20.37 20.60 -32.18
N ASP A 120 -20.67 21.03 -33.41
CA ASP A 120 -21.83 21.90 -33.71
C ASP A 120 -23.16 21.30 -33.24
N LYS A 121 -23.26 19.96 -33.21
CA LYS A 121 -24.41 19.22 -32.73
C LYS A 121 -23.97 18.10 -31.81
N LEU A 122 -24.52 18.09 -30.60
CA LEU A 122 -24.36 17.01 -29.62
C LEU A 122 -25.58 16.07 -29.71
N ASP A 123 -25.56 15.20 -30.72
CA ASP A 123 -26.51 14.10 -30.88
C ASP A 123 -26.19 12.92 -29.96
N GLU A 124 -27.03 11.88 -29.99
CA GLU A 124 -26.88 10.73 -29.08
C GLU A 124 -25.54 10.02 -29.30
N ASP A 125 -25.14 9.81 -30.55
CA ASP A 125 -23.85 9.22 -30.91
C ASP A 125 -22.68 9.98 -30.27
N THR A 126 -22.71 11.31 -30.27
CA THR A 126 -21.67 12.13 -29.62
C THR A 126 -21.67 11.96 -28.09
N TRP A 127 -22.84 11.80 -27.46
CA TRP A 127 -22.91 11.54 -26.02
C TRP A 127 -22.43 10.14 -25.65
N GLU A 128 -22.69 9.14 -26.49
CA GLU A 128 -22.15 7.78 -26.33
C GLU A 128 -20.62 7.79 -26.44
N GLU A 129 -20.04 8.53 -27.41
CA GLU A 129 -18.58 8.71 -27.51
C GLU A 129 -17.99 9.38 -26.26
N ILE A 130 -18.66 10.39 -25.70
CA ILE A 130 -18.24 11.06 -24.46
C ILE A 130 -18.24 10.07 -23.29
N GLU A 131 -19.31 9.28 -23.14
CA GLU A 131 -19.42 8.25 -22.11
C GLU A 131 -18.29 7.21 -22.24
N GLU A 132 -18.00 6.74 -23.45
CA GLU A 132 -16.91 5.78 -23.72
C GLU A 132 -15.54 6.35 -23.31
N VAL A 133 -15.24 7.60 -23.66
CA VAL A 133 -13.99 8.27 -23.27
C VAL A 133 -13.88 8.38 -21.74
N LEU A 134 -14.96 8.71 -21.04
CA LEU A 134 -14.98 8.79 -19.58
C LEU A 134 -14.78 7.41 -18.92
N LEU A 135 -15.43 6.37 -19.44
CA LEU A 135 -15.26 5.00 -18.93
C LEU A 135 -13.84 4.48 -19.13
N THR A 136 -13.25 4.70 -20.30
CA THR A 136 -11.87 4.29 -20.61
C THR A 136 -10.81 5.05 -19.80
N SER A 137 -11.16 6.21 -19.24
CA SER A 137 -10.33 6.97 -18.31
C SER A 137 -10.33 6.47 -16.85
N ASP A 138 -10.98 5.32 -16.58
CA ASP A 138 -11.19 4.71 -15.25
C ASP A 138 -12.06 5.55 -14.29
N LEU A 139 -12.94 6.42 -14.81
CA LEU A 139 -13.87 7.20 -13.98
C LEU A 139 -14.93 6.33 -13.29
N GLY A 140 -15.28 5.21 -13.90
CA GLY A 140 -16.29 4.26 -13.42
C GLY A 140 -17.71 4.63 -13.86
N ILE A 141 -18.59 3.62 -13.90
CA ILE A 141 -19.93 3.73 -14.50
C ILE A 141 -20.78 4.81 -13.82
N GLY A 142 -20.91 4.77 -12.50
CA GLY A 142 -21.76 5.72 -11.76
C GLY A 142 -21.35 7.18 -11.94
N PRO A 143 -20.08 7.54 -11.64
CA PRO A 143 -19.60 8.91 -11.88
C PRO A 143 -19.67 9.37 -13.33
N THR A 144 -19.43 8.47 -14.30
CA THR A 144 -19.58 8.81 -15.72
C THR A 144 -21.02 9.18 -16.07
N GLN A 145 -21.99 8.37 -15.66
CA GLN A 145 -23.41 8.63 -15.93
C GLN A 145 -23.85 9.98 -15.34
N GLU A 146 -23.47 10.24 -14.09
CA GLU A 146 -23.75 11.51 -13.41
C GLU A 146 -23.15 12.71 -14.17
N LEU A 147 -21.88 12.60 -14.60
CA LEU A 147 -21.21 13.65 -15.36
C LEU A 147 -21.89 13.91 -16.70
N VAL A 148 -22.20 12.85 -17.45
CA VAL A 148 -22.84 12.95 -18.77
C VAL A 148 -24.23 13.58 -18.65
N GLU A 149 -25.03 13.15 -17.68
CA GLU A 149 -26.36 13.73 -17.44
C GLU A 149 -26.29 15.21 -17.06
N ALA A 150 -25.35 15.59 -16.19
CA ALA A 150 -25.13 16.98 -15.79
C ALA A 150 -24.70 17.85 -16.98
N LEU A 151 -23.74 17.39 -17.77
CA LEU A 151 -23.27 18.07 -18.97
C LEU A 151 -24.38 18.21 -20.01
N ARG A 152 -25.15 17.14 -20.28
CA ARG A 152 -26.27 17.15 -21.24
C ARG A 152 -27.37 18.13 -20.81
N THR A 153 -27.65 18.21 -19.51
CA THR A 153 -28.63 19.14 -18.96
C THR A 153 -28.14 20.59 -19.09
N ARG A 154 -26.92 20.88 -18.63
CA ARG A 154 -26.40 22.26 -18.63
C ARG A 154 -26.14 22.77 -20.05
N THR A 155 -25.62 21.95 -20.95
CA THR A 155 -25.43 22.34 -22.37
C THR A 155 -26.77 22.68 -23.05
N ARG A 156 -27.85 21.92 -22.78
CA ARG A 156 -29.20 22.22 -23.31
C ARG A 156 -29.78 23.52 -22.77
N VAL A 157 -29.63 23.77 -21.47
CA VAL A 157 -30.15 25.00 -20.82
C VAL A 157 -29.39 26.22 -21.30
N LEU A 158 -28.08 26.08 -21.44
CA LEU A 158 -27.22 27.18 -21.81
C LEU A 158 -27.39 27.49 -23.31
N GLY A 159 -27.41 26.53 -24.24
CA GLY A 159 -27.50 26.81 -25.69
C GLY A 159 -26.12 26.91 -26.35
N THR A 160 -25.89 27.80 -27.33
CA THR A 160 -24.61 27.90 -28.06
C THR A 160 -23.45 28.27 -27.12
N ARG A 161 -22.38 27.46 -27.13
CA ARG A 161 -21.21 27.59 -26.24
C ARG A 161 -19.91 27.81 -27.01
N THR A 162 -18.98 28.53 -26.40
CA THR A 162 -17.58 28.54 -26.87
C THR A 162 -16.79 27.37 -26.27
N PRO A 163 -15.65 26.96 -26.87
CA PRO A 163 -14.78 25.94 -26.28
C PRO A 163 -14.31 26.26 -24.85
N ASP A 164 -14.13 27.54 -24.51
CA ASP A 164 -13.73 27.95 -23.17
C ASP A 164 -14.86 27.79 -22.16
N GLU A 165 -16.10 28.13 -22.55
CA GLU A 165 -17.28 27.91 -21.71
C GLU A 165 -17.53 26.41 -21.46
N LEU A 166 -17.32 25.56 -22.46
CA LEU A 166 -17.44 24.10 -22.32
C LEU A 166 -16.36 23.52 -21.40
N ARG A 167 -15.14 24.09 -21.45
CA ARG A 167 -14.05 23.71 -20.55
C ARG A 167 -14.38 24.05 -19.10
N GLU A 168 -14.84 25.27 -18.85
CA GLU A 168 -15.24 25.67 -17.50
C GLU A 168 -16.42 24.82 -17.00
N LEU A 169 -17.38 24.52 -17.87
CA LEU A 169 -18.49 23.61 -17.52
C LEU A 169 -18.00 22.22 -17.11
N LEU A 170 -17.11 21.61 -17.91
CA LEU A 170 -16.53 20.31 -17.60
C LEU A 170 -15.72 20.34 -16.30
N LYS A 171 -14.93 21.39 -16.09
CA LYS A 171 -14.17 21.61 -14.86
C LYS A 171 -15.08 21.70 -13.63
N GLU A 172 -16.16 22.48 -13.71
CA GLU A 172 -17.14 22.60 -12.62
C GLU A 172 -17.76 21.26 -12.26
N GLU A 173 -18.21 20.47 -13.23
CA GLU A 173 -18.83 19.17 -12.95
C GLU A 173 -17.82 18.13 -12.42
N LEU A 174 -16.60 18.10 -12.95
CA LEU A 174 -15.53 17.25 -12.43
C LEU A 174 -15.15 17.62 -10.98
N LEU A 175 -15.10 18.91 -10.66
CA LEU A 175 -14.84 19.38 -9.29
C LEU A 175 -15.91 18.91 -8.31
N LYS A 176 -17.19 18.93 -8.70
CA LYS A 176 -18.28 18.39 -7.87
C LYS A 176 -18.09 16.90 -7.58
N LEU A 177 -17.67 16.12 -8.57
CA LEU A 177 -17.40 14.69 -8.40
C LEU A 177 -16.20 14.40 -7.51
N VAL A 178 -15.16 15.25 -7.55
CA VAL A 178 -13.99 15.14 -6.67
C VAL A 178 -14.33 15.59 -5.25
N ASP A 179 -15.30 16.49 -5.10
CA ASP A 179 -15.76 17.11 -3.86
C ASP A 179 -14.63 17.84 -3.09
N PRO A 180 -14.43 19.14 -3.32
CA PRO A 180 -13.38 19.91 -2.66
C PRO A 180 -13.60 20.07 -1.15
N GLU A 181 -14.81 19.84 -0.64
CA GLU A 181 -15.15 20.04 0.78
C GLU A 181 -14.69 18.89 1.68
N LEU A 182 -14.30 17.74 1.10
CA LEU A 182 -13.75 16.63 1.88
C LEU A 182 -12.45 17.02 2.60
N ASP A 183 -12.35 16.69 3.89
CA ASP A 183 -11.12 16.88 4.68
C ASP A 183 -9.99 15.97 4.19
N ARG A 184 -9.01 16.58 3.53
CA ARG A 184 -7.84 15.91 2.96
C ARG A 184 -6.60 16.00 3.86
N THR A 185 -6.74 16.52 5.06
CA THR A 185 -5.63 16.65 6.01
C THR A 185 -5.16 15.28 6.44
N VAL A 186 -3.86 15.01 6.32
CA VAL A 186 -3.26 13.81 6.92
C VAL A 186 -3.14 14.05 8.42
N ARG A 187 -3.87 13.27 9.23
CA ARG A 187 -3.91 13.37 10.70
C ARG A 187 -2.62 12.84 11.33
N SER A 188 -1.56 13.62 11.10
CA SER A 188 -0.16 13.33 11.47
C SER A 188 0.32 14.19 12.65
N LEU A 189 -0.57 14.94 13.28
CA LEU A 189 -0.30 15.65 14.53
C LEU A 189 -1.61 15.64 15.33
N ARG A 190 -1.52 15.42 16.63
CA ARG A 190 -2.68 15.47 17.52
C ARG A 190 -2.91 16.90 18.00
N GLU A 191 -4.17 17.35 17.94
CA GLU A 191 -4.55 18.68 18.42
C GLU A 191 -4.58 18.78 19.95
N ASP A 192 -4.83 17.66 20.64
CA ASP A 192 -4.87 17.58 22.10
C ASP A 192 -3.48 17.60 22.75
N GLY A 193 -2.41 17.41 21.97
CA GLY A 193 -1.03 17.32 22.46
C GLY A 193 -0.74 16.05 23.29
N GLU A 194 -1.66 15.08 23.34
CA GLU A 194 -1.50 13.85 24.12
C GLU A 194 -0.71 12.79 23.34
N GLY A 195 0.58 13.05 23.14
CA GLY A 195 1.51 12.12 22.50
C GLY A 195 1.57 12.21 20.97
N PRO A 196 2.26 11.25 20.32
CA PRO A 196 2.42 11.26 18.86
C PRO A 196 1.12 10.88 18.17
N ALA A 197 0.84 11.49 17.01
CA ALA A 197 -0.17 10.98 16.11
C ALA A 197 0.28 9.64 15.51
N VAL A 198 -0.64 8.67 15.42
CA VAL A 198 -0.33 7.35 14.86
C VAL A 198 -0.95 7.18 13.48
N VAL A 199 -0.09 7.00 12.47
CA VAL A 199 -0.50 6.79 11.07
C VAL A 199 -0.13 5.37 10.65
N LEU A 200 -1.14 4.55 10.34
CA LEU A 200 -0.96 3.23 9.75
C LEU A 200 -1.00 3.33 8.23
N VAL A 201 0.02 2.79 7.56
CA VAL A 201 0.09 2.74 6.09
C VAL A 201 -0.16 1.31 5.62
N ALA A 202 -1.28 1.10 4.92
CA ALA A 202 -1.77 -0.20 4.48
C ALA A 202 -1.95 -0.27 2.96
N GLY A 203 -2.22 -1.48 2.44
CA GLY A 203 -2.40 -1.73 1.01
C GLY A 203 -1.67 -2.98 0.51
N VAL A 204 -1.92 -3.37 -0.74
CA VAL A 204 -1.35 -4.62 -1.29
C VAL A 204 0.15 -4.48 -1.62
N ASN A 205 0.80 -5.58 -1.98
CA ASN A 205 2.21 -5.56 -2.39
C ASN A 205 2.39 -4.81 -3.72
N GLY A 206 3.51 -4.10 -3.86
CA GLY A 206 3.90 -3.45 -5.12
C GLY A 206 3.25 -2.09 -5.41
N VAL A 207 2.29 -1.64 -4.59
CA VAL A 207 1.64 -0.32 -4.73
C VAL A 207 2.47 0.85 -4.17
N GLY A 208 3.62 0.56 -3.56
CA GLY A 208 4.54 1.58 -3.05
C GLY A 208 4.31 2.02 -1.61
N LYS A 209 3.83 1.14 -0.70
CA LYS A 209 3.64 1.44 0.73
C LYS A 209 4.89 1.98 1.42
N THR A 210 5.95 1.18 1.52
CA THR A 210 7.22 1.55 2.16
C THR A 210 7.79 2.85 1.59
N THR A 211 7.72 3.01 0.25
CA THR A 211 8.13 4.24 -0.43
C THR A 211 7.26 5.43 -0.02
N THR A 212 5.94 5.26 0.06
CA THR A 212 5.00 6.31 0.50
C THR A 212 5.23 6.69 1.96
N THR A 213 5.45 5.71 2.84
CA THR A 213 5.80 5.93 4.25
C THR A 213 7.07 6.76 4.39
N GLY A 214 8.14 6.39 3.68
CA GLY A 214 9.41 7.13 3.69
C GLY A 214 9.28 8.55 3.12
N LYS A 215 8.57 8.71 1.99
CA LYS A 215 8.30 10.04 1.40
C LYS A 215 7.44 10.91 2.32
N LEU A 216 6.44 10.34 2.99
CA LEU A 216 5.61 11.06 3.96
C LEU A 216 6.45 11.52 5.16
N ALA A 217 7.32 10.66 5.70
CA ALA A 217 8.24 11.06 6.76
C ALA A 217 9.09 12.27 6.36
N ARG A 218 9.62 12.23 5.13
CA ARG A 218 10.40 13.33 4.56
C ARG A 218 9.58 14.62 4.41
N VAL A 219 8.31 14.53 3.98
CA VAL A 219 7.40 15.69 3.92
C VAL A 219 7.17 16.27 5.31
N LEU A 220 6.84 15.43 6.30
CA LEU A 220 6.56 15.89 7.67
C LEU A 220 7.80 16.56 8.29
N ILE A 221 8.99 16.00 8.07
CA ILE A 221 10.27 16.59 8.53
C ILE A 221 10.59 17.89 7.79
N ALA A 222 10.30 17.98 6.49
CA ALA A 222 10.41 19.24 5.73
C ALA A 222 9.56 20.36 6.35
N ASP A 223 8.37 19.99 6.84
CA ASP A 223 7.42 20.88 7.49
C ASP A 223 7.74 21.10 8.99
N GLY A 224 8.92 20.69 9.45
CA GLY A 224 9.43 20.93 10.80
C GLY A 224 8.94 19.96 11.87
N ARG A 225 8.30 18.85 11.49
CA ARG A 225 7.80 17.82 12.41
C ARG A 225 8.85 16.76 12.70
N THR A 226 8.68 16.07 13.82
CA THR A 226 9.52 14.95 14.27
C THR A 226 8.79 13.63 14.07
N VAL A 227 9.51 12.62 13.56
CA VAL A 227 8.92 11.35 13.11
C VAL A 227 9.69 10.15 13.64
N VAL A 228 8.95 9.13 14.08
CA VAL A 228 9.43 7.75 14.26
C VAL A 228 8.79 6.84 13.21
N LEU A 229 9.59 5.97 12.62
CA LEU A 229 9.16 4.96 11.65
C LEU A 229 9.04 3.58 12.32
N GLY A 230 7.96 2.86 12.07
CA GLY A 230 7.77 1.47 12.48
C GLY A 230 7.78 0.52 11.28
N ALA A 231 8.79 -0.36 11.20
CA ALA A 231 8.95 -1.34 10.14
C ALA A 231 8.14 -2.62 10.43
N ALA A 232 6.81 -2.54 10.38
CA ALA A 232 5.91 -3.66 10.66
C ALA A 232 5.67 -4.60 9.45
N ASP A 233 6.23 -4.33 8.25
CA ASP A 233 6.38 -5.34 7.18
C ASP A 233 7.52 -6.33 7.53
N THR A 234 7.29 -7.16 8.55
CA THR A 234 8.30 -8.08 9.10
C THR A 234 8.57 -9.30 8.23
N PHE A 235 7.73 -9.55 7.22
CA PHE A 235 7.87 -10.65 6.25
C PHE A 235 8.87 -10.34 5.13
N ARG A 236 9.28 -9.08 4.98
CA ARG A 236 10.21 -8.66 3.93
C ARG A 236 11.37 -7.95 4.61
N ALA A 237 12.46 -8.67 4.89
CA ALA A 237 13.67 -8.07 5.45
C ALA A 237 14.11 -6.80 4.69
N ALA A 238 14.08 -6.85 3.36
CA ALA A 238 14.40 -5.72 2.50
C ALA A 238 13.45 -4.50 2.66
N ALA A 239 12.19 -4.70 3.10
CA ALA A 239 11.28 -3.58 3.35
C ALA A 239 11.68 -2.82 4.63
N ALA A 240 12.07 -3.54 5.68
CA ALA A 240 12.61 -2.92 6.90
C ALA A 240 13.92 -2.16 6.61
N ASP A 241 14.85 -2.76 5.86
CA ASP A 241 16.11 -2.10 5.46
C ASP A 241 15.85 -0.86 4.59
N GLN A 242 14.88 -0.95 3.67
CA GLN A 242 14.47 0.19 2.84
C GLN A 242 13.89 1.32 3.69
N LEU A 243 13.00 1.02 4.66
CA LEU A 243 12.41 2.01 5.53
C LEU A 243 13.45 2.66 6.46
N GLU A 244 14.39 1.89 6.98
CA GLU A 244 15.52 2.40 7.77
C GLU A 244 16.39 3.35 6.95
N THR A 245 16.69 2.99 5.69
CA THR A 245 17.40 3.89 4.77
C THR A 245 16.64 5.20 4.54
N TRP A 246 15.31 5.16 4.46
CA TRP A 246 14.50 6.38 4.40
C TRP A 246 14.64 7.23 5.66
N GLY A 247 14.57 6.60 6.83
CA GLY A 247 14.69 7.28 8.12
C GLY A 247 16.07 7.93 8.31
N ASP A 248 17.15 7.18 8.03
CA ASP A 248 18.52 7.66 8.17
C ASP A 248 18.81 8.90 7.33
N ARG A 249 18.25 8.98 6.11
CA ARG A 249 18.42 10.14 5.23
C ARG A 249 17.86 11.43 5.82
N VAL A 250 16.81 11.36 6.63
CA VAL A 250 16.09 12.53 7.17
C VAL A 250 16.20 12.65 8.69
N GLY A 251 16.94 11.75 9.34
CA GLY A 251 17.14 11.73 10.79
C GLY A 251 15.95 11.18 11.59
N ALA A 252 15.04 10.44 10.95
CA ALA A 252 13.93 9.77 11.63
C ALA A 252 14.41 8.47 12.27
N THR A 253 14.05 8.24 13.54
CA THR A 253 14.36 6.97 14.21
C THR A 253 13.47 5.85 13.65
N THR A 254 14.08 4.73 13.26
CA THR A 254 13.34 3.55 12.77
C THR A 254 13.34 2.44 13.81
N VAL A 255 12.15 1.94 14.15
CA VAL A 255 11.94 0.76 15.00
C VAL A 255 11.65 -0.44 14.11
N ARG A 256 12.48 -1.48 14.24
CA ARG A 256 12.36 -2.73 13.48
C ARG A 256 12.50 -3.94 14.40
N GLY A 257 11.80 -5.03 14.07
CA GLY A 257 11.96 -6.33 14.72
C GLY A 257 12.95 -7.24 13.98
N ALA A 258 13.15 -8.44 14.51
CA ALA A 258 13.79 -9.53 13.76
C ALA A 258 12.93 -9.92 12.54
N GLU A 259 13.55 -10.55 11.53
CA GLU A 259 12.81 -11.09 10.38
C GLU A 259 11.77 -12.11 10.87
N GLY A 260 10.52 -11.98 10.40
CA GLY A 260 9.40 -12.80 10.85
C GLY A 260 8.87 -12.48 12.26
N ALA A 261 9.32 -11.39 12.89
CA ALA A 261 8.74 -10.92 14.15
C ALA A 261 7.25 -10.57 13.98
N ASP A 262 6.50 -10.56 15.08
CA ASP A 262 5.10 -10.18 15.07
C ASP A 262 4.93 -8.68 14.68
N PRO A 263 4.26 -8.36 13.56
CA PRO A 263 4.05 -6.97 13.11
C PRO A 263 3.43 -6.07 14.18
N ALA A 264 2.46 -6.60 14.93
CA ALA A 264 1.76 -5.85 15.96
C ALA A 264 2.70 -5.47 17.13
N SER A 265 3.66 -6.34 17.45
CA SER A 265 4.68 -6.07 18.45
C SER A 265 5.65 -4.97 17.98
N VAL A 266 6.09 -4.99 16.71
CA VAL A 266 6.94 -3.92 16.16
C VAL A 266 6.22 -2.58 16.14
N ALA A 267 4.94 -2.56 15.72
CA ALA A 267 4.13 -1.36 15.72
C ALA A 267 3.91 -0.78 17.13
N PHE A 268 3.66 -1.64 18.13
CA PHE A 268 3.55 -1.24 19.53
C PHE A 268 4.83 -0.56 20.04
N GLU A 269 5.98 -1.17 19.76
CA GLU A 269 7.29 -0.64 20.16
C GLU A 269 7.60 0.69 19.46
N ALA A 270 7.21 0.86 18.19
CA ALA A 270 7.36 2.12 17.47
C ALA A 270 6.57 3.25 18.14
N VAL A 271 5.31 3.02 18.50
CA VAL A 271 4.48 4.03 19.18
C VAL A 271 4.98 4.30 20.60
N ARG A 272 5.40 3.27 21.34
CA ARG A 272 6.04 3.43 22.65
C ARG A 272 7.28 4.31 22.55
N LYS A 273 8.15 4.02 21.56
CA LYS A 273 9.38 4.79 21.33
C LYS A 273 9.08 6.24 20.93
N ALA A 274 8.07 6.46 20.09
CA ALA A 274 7.63 7.79 19.70
C ALA A 274 7.18 8.62 20.91
N LYS A 275 6.42 8.02 21.84
CA LYS A 275 6.06 8.67 23.11
C LYS A 275 7.26 8.98 23.99
N GLU A 276 8.20 8.04 24.14
CA GLU A 276 9.41 8.22 24.95
C GLU A 276 10.29 9.37 24.43
N LEU A 277 10.34 9.52 23.10
CA LEU A 277 11.08 10.59 22.45
C LEU A 277 10.31 11.91 22.37
N GLY A 278 9.00 11.90 22.67
CA GLY A 278 8.14 13.07 22.54
C GLY A 278 8.04 13.60 21.11
N VAL A 279 8.02 12.72 20.10
CA VAL A 279 7.90 13.13 18.70
C VAL A 279 6.44 13.40 18.30
N ASP A 280 6.25 14.08 17.18
CA ASP A 280 4.93 14.47 16.67
C ASP A 280 4.17 13.29 16.03
N THR A 281 4.87 12.39 15.34
CA THR A 281 4.23 11.33 14.54
C THR A 281 4.95 9.99 14.63
N ALA A 282 4.18 8.91 14.76
CA ALA A 282 4.61 7.54 14.49
C ALA A 282 4.00 7.04 13.16
N LEU A 283 4.83 6.79 12.15
CA LEU A 283 4.41 6.22 10.87
C LEU A 283 4.72 4.72 10.82
N ILE A 284 3.70 3.88 10.64
CA ILE A 284 3.84 2.42 10.66
C ILE A 284 3.65 1.85 9.24
N ASP A 285 4.69 1.24 8.69
CA ASP A 285 4.63 0.51 7.40
C ASP A 285 4.21 -0.94 7.64
N THR A 286 3.10 -1.39 7.05
CA THR A 286 2.59 -2.77 7.24
C THR A 286 2.85 -3.68 6.05
N ALA A 287 2.72 -5.00 6.25
CA ALA A 287 2.73 -5.95 5.14
C ALA A 287 1.56 -5.73 4.16
N GLY A 288 1.68 -6.26 2.93
CA GLY A 288 0.63 -6.16 1.89
C GLY A 288 0.30 -7.45 1.14
N ARG A 289 0.59 -8.60 1.75
CA ARG A 289 0.50 -9.92 1.11
C ARG A 289 -0.97 -10.40 1.01
N LEU A 290 -1.65 -10.11 -0.11
CA LEU A 290 -3.06 -10.49 -0.33
C LEU A 290 -3.30 -11.98 -0.70
N HIS A 291 -2.28 -12.85 -0.68
CA HIS A 291 -2.44 -14.23 -1.18
C HIS A 291 -3.32 -15.13 -0.30
N THR A 292 -3.58 -14.73 0.95
CA THR A 292 -4.74 -15.20 1.72
C THR A 292 -5.46 -13.97 2.29
N LYS A 293 -6.62 -13.63 1.73
CA LYS A 293 -7.41 -12.46 2.17
C LYS A 293 -7.61 -12.44 3.69
N THR A 294 -7.85 -13.60 4.30
CA THR A 294 -8.08 -13.74 5.75
C THR A 294 -6.83 -13.41 6.57
N GLY A 295 -5.66 -13.92 6.19
CA GLY A 295 -4.43 -13.76 7.00
C GLY A 295 -3.94 -12.30 7.07
N LEU A 296 -3.93 -11.59 5.93
CA LEU A 296 -3.53 -10.18 5.90
C LEU A 296 -4.47 -9.29 6.72
N MET A 297 -5.75 -9.60 6.68
CA MET A 297 -6.79 -8.82 7.33
C MET A 297 -6.79 -9.02 8.85
N ASP A 298 -6.63 -10.27 9.30
CA ASP A 298 -6.46 -10.58 10.73
C ASP A 298 -5.21 -9.90 11.30
N GLU A 299 -4.12 -9.86 10.52
CA GLU A 299 -2.87 -9.21 10.91
C GLU A 299 -3.03 -7.69 11.03
N LEU A 300 -3.61 -7.03 10.02
CA LEU A 300 -3.81 -5.59 10.05
C LEU A 300 -4.77 -5.18 11.20
N GLY A 301 -5.85 -5.94 11.40
CA GLY A 301 -6.75 -5.76 12.55
C GLY A 301 -6.08 -6.02 13.90
N LYS A 302 -5.13 -6.97 13.98
CA LYS A 302 -4.31 -7.18 15.18
C LYS A 302 -3.37 -6.00 15.43
N VAL A 303 -2.68 -5.50 14.41
CA VAL A 303 -1.78 -4.33 14.50
C VAL A 303 -2.54 -3.13 15.06
N LYS A 304 -3.69 -2.78 14.46
CA LYS A 304 -4.55 -1.68 14.92
C LYS A 304 -4.91 -1.84 16.40
N ARG A 305 -5.49 -2.98 16.80
CA ARG A 305 -5.91 -3.24 18.19
C ARG A 305 -4.77 -3.17 19.20
N VAL A 306 -3.57 -3.60 18.83
CA VAL A 306 -2.40 -3.59 19.72
C VAL A 306 -1.87 -2.18 19.89
N VAL A 307 -1.76 -1.43 18.79
CA VAL A 307 -1.38 -0.01 18.79
C VAL A 307 -2.39 0.82 19.59
N GLU A 308 -3.69 0.54 19.46
CA GLU A 308 -4.77 1.23 20.18
C GLU A 308 -4.66 1.15 21.71
N LYS A 309 -3.88 0.19 22.25
CA LYS A 309 -3.57 0.12 23.69
C LYS A 309 -2.66 1.26 24.16
N GLN A 310 -1.93 1.89 23.24
CA GLN A 310 -1.08 3.04 23.50
C GLN A 310 -1.84 4.36 23.26
N GLY A 311 -2.86 4.38 22.43
CA GLY A 311 -3.57 5.60 22.05
C GLY A 311 -4.28 5.36 20.72
N PRO A 312 -5.21 6.23 20.31
CA PRO A 312 -5.98 5.98 19.11
C PRO A 312 -5.09 5.97 17.86
N VAL A 313 -5.50 5.20 16.86
CA VAL A 313 -4.93 5.33 15.50
C VAL A 313 -5.62 6.50 14.83
N ASP A 314 -4.87 7.58 14.60
CA ASP A 314 -5.41 8.84 14.08
C ASP A 314 -5.68 8.80 12.58
N GLU A 315 -4.85 8.05 11.83
CA GLU A 315 -4.96 7.91 10.38
C GLU A 315 -4.65 6.47 9.93
N VAL A 316 -5.47 5.95 9.03
CA VAL A 316 -5.19 4.76 8.23
C VAL A 316 -5.17 5.17 6.77
N LEU A 317 -3.96 5.24 6.20
CA LEU A 317 -3.75 5.55 4.79
C LEU A 317 -3.69 4.26 3.97
N LEU A 318 -4.67 4.08 3.08
CA LEU A 318 -4.64 3.02 2.08
C LEU A 318 -3.84 3.49 0.86
N VAL A 319 -2.72 2.82 0.57
CA VAL A 319 -1.91 3.08 -0.61
C VAL A 319 -2.43 2.26 -1.78
N LEU A 320 -2.71 2.92 -2.89
CA LEU A 320 -3.22 2.32 -4.12
C LEU A 320 -2.40 2.78 -5.32
N ASP A 321 -2.25 1.89 -6.29
CA ASP A 321 -1.54 2.17 -7.54
C ASP A 321 -2.53 2.62 -8.61
N ALA A 322 -2.37 3.86 -9.09
CA ALA A 322 -3.25 4.46 -10.08
C ALA A 322 -3.25 3.71 -11.43
N THR A 323 -2.23 2.90 -11.72
CA THR A 323 -2.17 2.09 -12.96
C THR A 323 -3.05 0.85 -12.91
N THR A 324 -3.49 0.43 -11.72
CA THR A 324 -4.28 -0.80 -11.54
C THR A 324 -5.76 -0.63 -11.94
N GLY A 325 -6.22 0.60 -12.11
CA GLY A 325 -7.61 0.93 -12.50
C GLY A 325 -8.63 0.25 -11.58
N GLN A 326 -9.65 -0.35 -12.17
CA GLN A 326 -10.73 -1.05 -11.44
C GLN A 326 -10.27 -2.23 -10.57
N ASN A 327 -9.12 -2.84 -10.87
CA ASN A 327 -8.59 -3.92 -10.03
C ASN A 327 -8.16 -3.41 -8.65
N GLY A 328 -7.62 -2.18 -8.58
CA GLY A 328 -7.29 -1.52 -7.33
C GLY A 328 -8.52 -1.27 -6.46
N LEU A 329 -9.67 -0.96 -7.07
CA LEU A 329 -10.93 -0.73 -6.34
C LEU A 329 -11.46 -1.99 -5.66
N VAL A 330 -11.43 -3.14 -6.36
CA VAL A 330 -11.85 -4.42 -5.77
C VAL A 330 -10.99 -4.78 -4.57
N GLN A 331 -9.68 -4.52 -4.64
CA GLN A 331 -8.78 -4.73 -3.51
C GLN A 331 -9.09 -3.79 -2.36
N ALA A 332 -9.31 -2.50 -2.66
CA ALA A 332 -9.60 -1.49 -1.67
C ALA A 332 -10.88 -1.76 -0.87
N ARG A 333 -11.92 -2.30 -1.52
CA ARG A 333 -13.17 -2.72 -0.88
C ARG A 333 -12.92 -3.74 0.25
N VAL A 334 -12.03 -4.70 0.02
CA VAL A 334 -11.68 -5.72 1.02
C VAL A 334 -10.98 -5.11 2.23
N PHE A 335 -10.14 -4.08 2.06
CA PHE A 335 -9.48 -3.42 3.19
C PHE A 335 -10.48 -2.64 4.07
N ARG A 336 -11.49 -2.03 3.46
CA ARG A 336 -12.53 -1.26 4.17
C ARG A 336 -13.35 -2.13 5.13
N GLU A 337 -13.54 -3.41 4.82
CA GLU A 337 -14.30 -4.33 5.67
C GLU A 337 -13.60 -4.65 6.99
N VAL A 338 -12.31 -4.35 7.11
CA VAL A 338 -11.44 -4.86 8.18
C VAL A 338 -10.81 -3.75 8.99
N VAL A 339 -10.47 -2.63 8.33
CA VAL A 339 -9.92 -1.45 8.99
C VAL A 339 -10.62 -0.21 8.51
N ASP A 340 -10.90 0.70 9.44
CA ASP A 340 -11.45 2.02 9.18
C ASP A 340 -10.41 2.87 8.44
N ILE A 341 -10.39 2.74 7.11
CA ILE A 341 -9.58 3.60 6.24
C ILE A 341 -10.07 5.04 6.43
N THR A 342 -9.14 5.98 6.60
CA THR A 342 -9.47 7.41 6.78
C THR A 342 -9.01 8.27 5.61
N GLY A 343 -8.10 7.75 4.78
CA GLY A 343 -7.60 8.44 3.60
C GLY A 343 -6.89 7.51 2.63
N ILE A 344 -6.72 7.99 1.39
CA ILE A 344 -6.05 7.26 0.31
C ILE A 344 -4.79 8.01 -0.11
N ALA A 345 -3.72 7.26 -0.36
CA ALA A 345 -2.55 7.73 -1.08
C ALA A 345 -2.46 7.03 -2.44
N LEU A 346 -2.58 7.78 -3.54
CA LEU A 346 -2.51 7.23 -4.89
C LEU A 346 -1.10 7.39 -5.46
N THR A 347 -0.46 6.29 -5.83
CA THR A 347 0.89 6.29 -6.40
C THR A 347 0.85 6.11 -7.92
N LYS A 348 1.98 6.42 -8.57
CA LYS A 348 2.21 6.24 -10.03
C LYS A 348 1.20 6.98 -10.91
N LEU A 349 0.67 8.09 -10.43
CA LEU A 349 -0.29 8.90 -11.17
C LEU A 349 0.35 9.61 -12.38
N ASP A 350 1.68 9.80 -12.34
CA ASP A 350 2.48 10.36 -13.44
C ASP A 350 2.59 9.41 -14.65
N GLY A 351 2.51 8.10 -14.42
CA GLY A 351 2.67 7.07 -15.46
C GLY A 351 1.39 6.68 -16.19
N THR A 352 0.26 7.34 -15.92
CA THR A 352 -1.06 6.91 -16.42
C THR A 352 -1.91 8.07 -16.93
N ALA A 353 -2.65 7.83 -18.03
CA ALA A 353 -3.71 8.71 -18.53
C ALA A 353 -5.08 8.44 -17.87
N LYS A 354 -5.12 7.51 -16.90
CA LYS A 354 -6.34 7.06 -16.20
C LYS A 354 -6.60 7.89 -14.94
N GLY A 355 -6.69 9.21 -15.11
CA GLY A 355 -6.92 10.12 -13.98
C GLY A 355 -8.28 9.89 -13.29
N GLY A 356 -9.27 9.32 -13.98
CA GLY A 356 -10.61 9.06 -13.42
C GLY A 356 -10.62 8.16 -12.17
N ILE A 357 -9.56 7.37 -11.95
CA ILE A 357 -9.45 6.47 -10.80
C ILE A 357 -9.60 7.18 -9.45
N VAL A 358 -9.21 8.46 -9.35
CA VAL A 358 -9.38 9.28 -8.13
C VAL A 358 -10.86 9.38 -7.73
N ILE A 359 -11.73 9.70 -8.68
CA ILE A 359 -13.17 9.88 -8.42
C ILE A 359 -13.79 8.52 -8.11
N ALA A 360 -13.42 7.49 -8.88
CA ALA A 360 -13.92 6.14 -8.68
C ALA A 360 -13.58 5.60 -7.28
N VAL A 361 -12.34 5.79 -6.82
CA VAL A 361 -11.91 5.27 -5.52
C VAL A 361 -12.52 6.01 -4.34
N GLN A 362 -12.64 7.35 -4.43
CA GLN A 362 -13.28 8.12 -3.37
C GLN A 362 -14.74 7.70 -3.19
N ARG A 363 -15.47 7.51 -4.31
CA ARG A 363 -16.89 7.12 -4.25
C ARG A 363 -17.07 5.71 -3.73
N GLU A 364 -16.22 4.78 -4.15
CA GLU A 364 -16.27 3.39 -3.72
C GLU A 364 -15.95 3.23 -2.22
N LEU A 365 -14.92 3.93 -1.73
CA LEU A 365 -14.47 3.79 -0.35
C LEU A 365 -15.12 4.77 0.62
N GLY A 366 -15.72 5.86 0.13
CA GLY A 366 -16.30 6.92 0.95
C GLY A 366 -15.26 7.71 1.74
N VAL A 367 -14.01 7.74 1.29
CA VAL A 367 -12.89 8.44 1.95
C VAL A 367 -12.08 9.23 0.93
N PRO A 368 -11.48 10.36 1.32
CA PRO A 368 -10.79 11.23 0.37
C PRO A 368 -9.42 10.70 -0.04
N VAL A 369 -9.03 11.03 -1.27
CA VAL A 369 -7.62 10.97 -1.68
C VAL A 369 -6.91 12.17 -1.04
N LYS A 370 -5.95 11.88 -0.16
CA LYS A 370 -5.19 12.88 0.61
C LYS A 370 -3.83 13.15 -0.01
N LEU A 371 -3.23 12.13 -0.63
CA LEU A 371 -1.86 12.19 -1.15
C LEU A 371 -1.78 11.61 -2.56
N VAL A 372 -0.90 12.17 -3.39
CA VAL A 372 -0.55 11.66 -4.72
C VAL A 372 0.96 11.53 -4.90
N GLY A 373 1.40 10.38 -5.39
CA GLY A 373 2.75 10.10 -5.83
C GLY A 373 2.88 10.34 -7.34
N LEU A 374 3.85 11.18 -7.72
CA LEU A 374 3.99 11.72 -9.09
C LEU A 374 5.39 11.48 -9.67
N GLY A 375 6.00 10.36 -9.26
CA GLY A 375 7.30 9.92 -9.73
C GLY A 375 8.09 9.14 -8.68
N GLU A 376 9.29 8.75 -9.07
CA GLU A 376 10.20 7.92 -8.26
C GLU A 376 11.11 8.73 -7.33
N GLY A 377 11.24 10.04 -7.56
CA GLY A 377 12.10 10.91 -6.75
C GLY A 377 11.66 11.00 -5.29
N ALA A 378 12.61 11.29 -4.40
CA ALA A 378 12.37 11.33 -2.95
C ALA A 378 11.33 12.38 -2.53
N ASP A 379 11.20 13.44 -3.32
CA ASP A 379 10.27 14.55 -3.09
C ASP A 379 9.00 14.47 -3.97
N ASP A 380 8.75 13.33 -4.63
CA ASP A 380 7.61 13.13 -5.54
C ASP A 380 6.37 12.56 -4.82
N LEU A 381 6.01 13.17 -3.70
CA LEU A 381 4.76 12.97 -2.97
C LEU A 381 4.17 14.35 -2.63
N ALA A 382 2.90 14.57 -2.96
CA ALA A 382 2.18 15.81 -2.68
C ALA A 382 0.84 15.55 -1.98
N PRO A 383 0.37 16.52 -1.18
CA PRO A 383 -1.05 16.69 -0.89
C PRO A 383 -1.89 16.69 -2.18
N PHE A 384 -3.04 16.04 -2.15
CA PHE A 384 -3.99 16.07 -3.25
C PHE A 384 -4.72 17.42 -3.27
N ASP A 385 -4.63 18.12 -4.39
CA ASP A 385 -5.31 19.39 -4.65
C ASP A 385 -6.40 19.15 -5.70
N PRO A 386 -7.70 19.17 -5.32
CA PRO A 386 -8.82 18.94 -6.23
C PRO A 386 -8.82 19.87 -7.45
N ALA A 387 -8.55 21.16 -7.25
CA ALA A 387 -8.56 22.14 -8.32
C ALA A 387 -7.43 21.89 -9.30
N ALA A 388 -6.20 21.74 -8.80
CA ALA A 388 -5.06 21.45 -9.66
C ALA A 388 -5.18 20.11 -10.39
N PHE A 389 -5.81 19.12 -9.74
CA PHE A 389 -6.07 17.82 -10.35
C PHE A 389 -7.09 17.91 -11.51
N VAL A 390 -8.21 18.61 -11.29
CA VAL A 390 -9.21 18.81 -12.35
C VAL A 390 -8.65 19.68 -13.47
N ASP A 391 -7.88 20.73 -13.16
CA ASP A 391 -7.19 21.55 -14.16
C ASP A 391 -6.27 20.69 -15.04
N ALA A 392 -5.49 19.81 -14.42
CA ALA A 392 -4.66 18.87 -15.14
C ALA A 392 -5.46 17.89 -16.02
N LEU A 393 -6.65 17.47 -15.59
CA LEU A 393 -7.55 16.61 -16.36
C LEU A 393 -8.08 17.29 -17.62
N VAL A 394 -8.48 18.56 -17.51
CA VAL A 394 -9.04 19.31 -18.65
C VAL A 394 -7.97 19.99 -19.52
N GLY A 395 -6.72 20.01 -19.05
CA GLY A 395 -5.56 20.55 -19.77
C GLY A 395 -5.45 22.08 -19.69
N SER A 396 -5.81 22.67 -18.54
CA SER A 396 -5.69 24.10 -18.23
C SER A 396 -4.41 24.48 -17.50
#